data_AF-A0A1F4GCM2-F1
#
_entry.id   AF-A0A1F4GCM2-F1
#
_cell.length_a   1.000
_cell.length_b   1.000
_cell.length_c   1.000
_cell.angle_alpha   90.00
_cell.angle_beta   90.00
_cell.angle_gamma   90.00
#
_symmetry.space_group_name_H-M   'P 1'
#
loop_
_entity.id
_entity.type
_entity.pdbx_description
1 polymer ?
#
loop_
_entity_poly.entity_id
_entity_poly.type
_entity_poly.pdbx_seq_one_letter_code
_entity_poly.pdbx_strand_id
1 'polypeptide(L)' 'MPLFWKPYKSDATQFIDSLKQRDPQLEERQRQGRNLLWDRPQDRQAQQDFNESRVAQQAYVYHTKG' A
#
# COMPACT_ATOMS: atom_id res chain seq x y z
N MET A 1 20.12 -0.42 35.37
CA MET A 1 20.72 -1.30 34.33
C MET A 1 20.47 -0.64 33.00
N PRO A 2 21.49 -0.28 32.20
CA PRO A 2 21.19 0.42 30.96
C PRO A 2 20.69 -0.61 29.92
N LEU A 3 19.50 -0.35 29.39
CA LEU A 3 18.86 -1.16 28.34
C LEU A 3 19.54 -0.86 27.00
N PHE A 4 20.80 -1.26 26.82
CA PHE A 4 21.49 -1.18 25.53
C PHE A 4 21.11 -2.36 24.64
N TRP A 5 19.82 -2.54 24.36
CA TRP A 5 19.40 -3.45 23.30
C TRP A 5 19.47 -2.68 21.98
N LYS A 6 20.47 -2.98 21.14
CA LYS A 6 20.42 -2.54 19.74
C LYS A 6 19.23 -3.25 19.08
N PRO A 7 18.26 -2.53 18.50
CA PRO A 7 17.14 -3.18 17.83
C PRO A 7 17.68 -4.13 16.75
N TYR A 8 17.21 -5.38 16.77
CA TYR A 8 17.60 -6.35 15.76
C TYR A 8 17.18 -5.84 14.39
N LYS A 9 18.08 -5.96 13.42
CA LYS A 9 17.84 -5.62 12.02
C LYS A 9 18.12 -6.84 11.17
N SER A 10 17.11 -7.29 10.42
CA SER A 10 17.24 -8.46 9.56
C SER A 10 18.27 -8.24 8.45
N ASP A 11 18.85 -9.32 7.97
CA ASP A 11 19.82 -9.30 6.87
C ASP A 11 19.23 -8.64 5.62
N ALA A 12 17.93 -8.88 5.36
CA ALA A 12 17.21 -8.25 4.27
C ALA A 12 17.15 -6.71 4.42
N THR A 13 16.86 -6.21 5.62
CA THR A 13 16.84 -4.75 5.86
C THR A 13 18.25 -4.16 5.76
N GLN A 14 19.29 -4.86 6.23
CA GLN A 14 20.67 -4.41 6.06
C GLN A 14 21.07 -4.33 4.58
N PHE A 15 20.70 -5.34 3.80
CA PHE A 15 20.92 -5.38 2.36
C PHE A 15 20.24 -4.21 1.64
N ILE A 16 18.93 -4.00 1.88
CA ILE A 16 18.16 -2.91 1.25
C ILE A 16 18.78 -1.54 1.57
N ASP A 17 19.20 -1.32 2.81
CA ASP A 17 19.82 -0.05 3.18
C ASP A 17 21.17 0.16 2.49
N SER A 18 21.98 -0.90 2.39
CA SER A 18 23.25 -0.84 1.64
C SER A 18 23.02 -0.57 0.15
N LEU A 19 21.94 -1.11 -0.43
CA LEU A 19 21.57 -0.92 -1.82
C LEU A 19 21.18 0.54 -2.08
N LYS A 20 20.34 1.13 -1.22
CA LYS A 20 19.93 2.53 -1.32
C LYS A 20 21.10 3.50 -1.13
N GLN A 21 22.07 3.17 -0.26
CA GLN A 21 23.28 3.98 -0.09
C GLN A 21 24.16 3.97 -1.34
N ARG A 22 24.29 2.82 -2.00
CA ARG A 22 25.08 2.67 -3.24
C ARG A 22 24.43 3.36 -4.43
N ASP A 23 23.10 3.38 -4.47
CA ASP A 23 22.34 4.04 -5.54
C ASP A 23 21.25 4.97 -4.97
N PRO A 24 21.59 6.24 -4.72
CA PRO A 24 20.64 7.24 -4.23
C PRO A 24 19.46 7.51 -5.17
N GLN A 25 19.56 7.18 -6.48
CA GLN A 25 18.47 7.39 -7.44
C GLN A 25 17.44 6.25 -7.46
N LEU A 26 17.70 5.15 -6.73
CA LEU A 26 16.84 3.97 -6.71
C LEU A 26 15.41 4.27 -6.25
N GLU A 27 15.24 5.10 -5.21
CA GLU A 27 13.91 5.43 -4.68
C GLU A 27 13.06 6.21 -5.68
N GLU A 28 13.67 7.12 -6.43
CA GLU A 28 12.97 7.88 -7.46
C GLU A 28 12.49 6.95 -8.58
N ARG A 29 13.33 6.01 -9.02
CA ARG A 29 12.93 4.99 -10.00
C ARG A 29 11.84 4.06 -9.47
N GLN A 30 11.89 3.70 -8.19
CA GLN A 30 10.84 2.92 -7.54
C GLN A 30 9.50 3.67 -7.54
N ARG A 31 9.51 4.98 -7.21
CA ARG A 31 8.31 5.83 -7.26
C ARG A 31 7.75 5.92 -8.67
N GLN A 32 8.61 6.15 -9.66
CA GLN A 32 8.20 6.19 -11.07
C GLN A 32 7.57 4.87 -11.51
N GLY A 33 8.18 3.73 -11.16
CA GLY A 33 7.63 2.40 -11.45
C GLY A 33 6.28 2.16 -10.76
N ARG A 34 6.11 2.61 -9.52
CA ARG A 34 4.82 2.55 -8.83
C ARG A 34 3.75 3.42 -9.48
N ASN A 35 4.09 4.63 -9.92
CA ASN A 35 3.14 5.54 -10.58
C ASN A 35 2.56 4.97 -11.89
N LEU A 36 3.22 4.00 -12.53
CA LEU A 36 2.70 3.38 -13.75
C LEU A 36 1.48 2.49 -13.48
N LEU A 37 1.55 1.64 -12.46
CA LEU A 37 0.58 0.56 -12.25
C LEU A 37 -0.16 0.59 -10.91
N TRP A 38 0.39 1.30 -9.93
CA TRP A 38 -0.06 1.23 -8.53
C TRP A 38 -0.58 2.57 -8.02
N ASP A 39 0.24 3.62 -8.13
CA ASP A 39 -0.10 4.94 -7.62
C ASP A 39 -0.85 5.71 -8.71
N ARG A 40 -2.17 5.55 -8.74
CA ARG A 40 -3.05 6.28 -9.66
C ARG A 40 -3.88 7.31 -8.91
N PRO A 41 -4.05 8.53 -9.48
CA PRO A 41 -4.96 9.51 -8.91
C PRO A 41 -6.37 8.92 -8.86
N GLN A 42 -7.02 9.06 -7.70
CA GLN A 42 -8.40 8.65 -7.54
C GLN A 42 -9.31 9.80 -7.99
N ASP A 43 -10.28 9.50 -8.86
CA ASP A 43 -11.32 10.45 -9.20
C ASP A 43 -12.31 10.55 -8.04
N ARG A 44 -12.23 11.66 -7.31
CA ARG A 44 -13.07 11.90 -6.13
C ARG A 44 -14.54 12.11 -6.49
N GLN A 45 -14.83 12.65 -7.68
CA GLN A 45 -16.21 12.84 -8.12
C GLN A 45 -16.81 11.48 -8.45
N ALA A 46 -16.12 10.67 -9.26
CA ALA A 46 -16.57 9.31 -9.56
C ALA A 46 -16.76 8.47 -8.29
N GLN A 47 -15.84 8.58 -7.31
CA GLN A 47 -15.97 7.90 -6.03
C GLN A 47 -17.22 8.34 -5.25
N GLN A 48 -17.55 9.63 -5.27
CA GLN A 48 -18.76 10.15 -4.64
C GLN A 48 -20.01 9.61 -5.35
N ASP A 49 -20.06 9.69 -6.68
CA ASP A 49 -21.19 9.21 -7.48
C ASP A 49 -21.43 7.70 -7.26
N PHE A 50 -20.36 6.90 -7.20
CA PHE A 50 -20.46 5.47 -6.87
C PHE A 50 -21.03 5.24 -5.47
N ASN A 51 -20.63 6.04 -4.48
CA ASN A 51 -21.15 5.93 -3.12
C ASN A 51 -22.64 6.30 -3.04
N GLU A 52 -23.06 7.34 -3.77
CA GLU A 52 -24.45 7.79 -3.84
C GLU A 52 -25.34 6.76 -4.58
N SER A 53 -24.80 6.09 -5.61
CA SER A 53 -25.52 5.06 -6.38
C SER A 53 -25.66 3.70 -5.68
N ARG A 54 -25.19 3.56 -4.43
CA ARG A 54 -25.09 2.27 -3.75
C ARG A 54 -26.47 1.67 -3.48
N VAL A 55 -26.72 0.45 -4.00
CA VAL A 55 -27.93 -0.32 -3.72
C VAL A 55 -27.67 -1.31 -2.58
N ALA A 56 -28.60 -1.41 -1.63
CA ALA A 56 -28.51 -2.39 -0.55
C ALA A 56 -28.60 -3.82 -1.11
N GLN A 57 -27.55 -4.63 -0.88
CA GLN A 57 -27.52 -6.04 -1.25
C GLN A 57 -27.53 -6.93 -0.01
N GLN A 58 -28.15 -8.11 -0.10
CA GLN A 58 -28.09 -9.11 0.95
C GLN A 58 -26.65 -9.66 1.06
N ALA A 59 -26.21 -10.01 2.28
CA ALA A 59 -24.88 -10.57 2.51
C ALA A 59 -24.63 -11.86 1.71
N TYR A 60 -25.70 -12.59 1.41
CA TYR A 60 -25.66 -13.76 0.55
C TYR A 60 -26.83 -13.68 -0.44
N VAL A 61 -26.51 -13.52 -1.73
CA VAL A 61 -27.47 -13.27 -2.82
C VAL A 61 -28.52 -14.37 -2.95
N TYR A 62 -28.15 -15.60 -2.59
CA TYR A 62 -29.03 -16.77 -2.66
C TYR A 62 -29.70 -17.13 -1.33
N HIS A 63 -29.57 -16.28 -0.31
CA HIS A 63 -30.24 -16.55 0.97
C HIS A 63 -31.73 -16.32 0.80
N THR A 64 -32.49 -17.41 0.74
CA THR A 64 -33.95 -17.37 0.81
C THR A 64 -34.35 -16.74 2.14
N LYS A 65 -35.09 -15.63 2.09
CA LYS A 65 -35.73 -15.09 3.29
C LYS A 65 -36.71 -16.15 3.79
N GLY A 66 -36.47 -16.65 5.01
CA GLY A 66 -37.43 -17.51 5.71
C GLY A 66 -38.72 -16.77 6.02
#